data_AF-A0A4W5JIQ5-F1
#
_entry.id   AF-A0A4W5JIQ5-F1
#
_cell.length_a   1.000
_cell.length_b   1.000
_cell.length_c   1.000
_cell.angle_alpha   90.00
_cell.angle_beta   90.00
_cell.angle_gamma   90.00
#
_symmetry.space_group_name_H-M   'P 1'
#
loop_
_entity.id
_entity.type
_entity.pdbx_description
1 polymer ?
#
loop_
_entity_poly.entity_id
_entity_poly.type
_entity_poly.pdbx_seq_one_letter_code
_entity_poly.pdbx_strand_id
1 'polypeptide(L)'
;MRSLLLELMEEYVHSKNPKLMLRRSETVVERMLCNWMSICLYQFLRDSAGEPLYKLFKAIKHQVEKGPVDAKMKKAKYTLNDTGLLGDDVEYCVLTLQVLVHGEGPDVTPVKVLNCDTISQVKEKIIEQVYRNLPYSQRPKVDSVALEWRPGSTGQILSDMDLTSQKEGRWKRLNTLAHYNVRDNATLVLSRVLHTHRQIHQNQDSHEESEYDFIICSVCYP
;
A
#
# COMPACT_ATOMS: atom_id res chain seq x y z
N MET A 1 -34.20 6.49 19.11
CA MET A 1 -32.98 5.93 19.73
C MET A 1 -33.17 5.67 21.21
N ARG A 2 -33.44 6.70 22.04
CA ARG A 2 -33.65 6.52 23.49
C ARG A 2 -34.66 5.41 23.84
N SER A 3 -35.85 5.43 23.24
CA SER A 3 -36.87 4.41 23.52
C SER A 3 -36.41 3.00 23.16
N LEU A 4 -35.86 2.82 21.96
CA LEU A 4 -35.31 1.54 21.52
C LEU A 4 -34.14 1.05 22.40
N LEU A 5 -33.34 1.96 22.97
CA LEU A 5 -32.28 1.60 23.90
C LEU A 5 -32.86 1.10 25.22
N LEU A 6 -33.92 1.73 25.72
CA LEU A 6 -34.61 1.30 26.94
C LEU A 6 -35.26 -0.07 26.75
N GLU A 7 -35.90 -0.32 25.61
CA GLU A 7 -36.45 -1.64 25.25
C GLU A 7 -35.34 -2.70 25.22
N LEU A 8 -34.20 -2.40 24.61
CA LEU A 8 -33.03 -3.30 24.60
C LEU A 8 -32.49 -3.54 26.02
N MET A 9 -32.44 -2.51 26.86
CA MET A 9 -32.02 -2.65 28.26
C MET A 9 -32.95 -3.59 29.02
N GLU A 10 -34.26 -3.40 28.90
CA GLU A 10 -35.24 -4.25 29.57
C GLU A 10 -35.11 -5.71 29.12
N GLU A 11 -34.95 -5.97 27.83
CA GLU A 11 -34.73 -7.33 27.32
C GLU A 11 -33.47 -7.97 27.95
N TYR A 12 -32.37 -7.22 28.03
CA TYR A 12 -31.12 -7.72 28.62
C TYR A 12 -31.17 -7.91 30.13
N VAL A 13 -32.00 -7.13 30.85
CA VAL A 13 -32.21 -7.26 32.29
C VAL A 13 -33.07 -8.47 32.62
N HIS A 14 -34.13 -8.72 31.85
CA HIS A 14 -35.12 -9.75 32.18
C HIS A 14 -34.83 -11.11 31.54
N SER A 15 -34.18 -11.14 30.37
CA SER A 15 -34.10 -12.37 29.54
C SER A 15 -32.69 -12.74 29.09
N LYS A 16 -31.69 -11.90 29.34
CA LYS A 16 -30.28 -12.17 29.00
C LYS A 16 -29.36 -11.78 30.15
N ASN A 17 -28.05 -11.82 29.92
CA ASN A 17 -27.06 -11.33 30.88
C ASN A 17 -26.82 -9.83 30.64
N PRO A 18 -27.15 -8.93 31.59
CA PRO A 18 -27.02 -7.47 31.41
C PRO A 18 -25.60 -7.01 31.06
N LYS A 19 -24.57 -7.75 31.52
CA LYS A 19 -23.16 -7.44 31.23
C LYS A 19 -22.80 -7.63 29.76
N LEU A 20 -23.66 -8.29 28.98
CA LEU A 20 -23.44 -8.53 27.55
C LEU A 20 -24.16 -7.51 26.66
N MET A 21 -24.95 -6.60 27.24
CA MET A 21 -25.63 -5.54 26.49
C MET A 21 -24.60 -4.64 25.80
N LEU A 22 -24.85 -4.27 24.54
CA LEU A 22 -23.95 -3.47 23.70
C LEU A 22 -22.56 -4.11 23.44
N ARG A 23 -22.36 -5.38 23.81
CA ARG A 23 -21.10 -6.10 23.54
C ARG A 23 -20.92 -6.39 22.04
N ARG A 24 -22.02 -6.47 21.29
CA ARG A 24 -22.05 -6.71 19.84
C ARG A 24 -22.93 -5.66 19.18
N SER A 25 -22.96 -5.64 17.85
CA SER A 25 -23.79 -4.73 17.06
C SER A 25 -24.77 -5.51 16.20
N GLU A 26 -25.71 -6.18 16.86
CA GLU A 26 -26.66 -7.11 16.24
C GLU A 26 -28.02 -6.45 16.00
N THR A 27 -28.33 -5.35 16.70
CA THR A 27 -29.59 -4.63 16.58
C THR A 27 -29.45 -3.30 15.83
N VAL A 28 -30.58 -2.80 15.31
CA VAL A 28 -30.64 -1.48 14.68
C VAL A 28 -30.25 -0.38 15.67
N VAL A 29 -30.71 -0.46 16.92
CA VAL A 29 -30.46 0.57 17.92
C VAL A 29 -28.98 0.68 18.32
N GLU A 30 -28.26 -0.44 18.38
CA GLU A 30 -26.80 -0.45 18.59
C GLU A 30 -26.06 0.26 17.46
N ARG A 31 -26.43 -0.02 16.20
CA ARG A 31 -25.85 0.68 15.04
C ARG A 31 -26.20 2.16 15.02
N MET A 32 -27.42 2.51 15.38
CA MET A 32 -27.84 3.91 15.53
C MET A 32 -26.97 4.62 16.57
N LEU A 33 -26.74 3.98 17.73
CA LEU A 33 -25.88 4.52 18.78
C LEU A 33 -24.44 4.76 18.27
N CYS A 34 -23.85 3.82 17.53
CA CYS A 34 -22.53 4.02 16.91
C CYS A 34 -22.50 5.21 15.94
N ASN A 35 -23.53 5.38 15.12
CA ASN A 35 -23.64 6.53 14.20
C ASN A 35 -23.78 7.84 14.96
N TRP A 36 -24.58 7.85 16.03
CA TRP A 36 -24.77 9.04 16.86
C TRP A 36 -23.48 9.43 17.58
N MET A 37 -22.75 8.46 18.14
CA MET A 37 -21.41 8.71 18.70
C MET A 37 -20.46 9.28 17.64
N SER A 38 -20.46 8.75 16.42
CA SER A 38 -19.63 9.28 15.31
C SER A 38 -19.95 10.75 14.99
N ILE A 39 -21.23 11.12 14.96
CA ILE A 39 -21.67 12.51 14.73
C ILE A 39 -21.22 13.42 15.88
N CYS A 40 -21.50 13.03 17.12
CA CYS A 40 -21.17 13.83 18.30
C CYS A 40 -19.66 14.01 18.50
N LEU A 41 -18.86 13.01 18.14
CA LEU A 41 -17.41 13.03 18.30
C LEU A 41 -16.66 13.66 17.11
N TYR A 42 -17.35 14.04 16.03
CA TYR A 42 -16.69 14.63 14.85
C TYR A 42 -15.87 15.88 15.20
N GLN A 43 -16.45 16.80 15.99
CA GLN A 43 -15.77 18.03 16.37
C GLN A 43 -14.53 17.75 17.24
N PHE A 44 -14.65 16.80 18.17
CA PHE A 44 -13.54 16.36 19.01
C PHE A 44 -12.42 15.70 18.19
N LEU A 45 -12.78 14.90 17.19
CA LEU A 45 -11.81 14.32 16.25
C LEU A 45 -11.10 15.42 15.47
N ARG A 46 -11.84 16.40 14.94
CA ARG A 46 -11.26 17.50 14.15
C ARG A 46 -10.30 18.37 14.97
N ASP A 47 -10.67 18.69 16.20
CA ASP A 47 -9.98 19.72 16.99
C ASP A 47 -8.92 19.16 17.95
N SER A 48 -8.95 17.86 18.27
CA SER A 48 -8.08 17.29 19.31
C SER A 48 -7.53 15.91 18.97
N ALA A 49 -8.38 14.93 18.68
CA ALA A 49 -7.92 13.54 18.54
C ALA A 49 -7.34 13.21 17.14
N GLY A 50 -7.64 14.02 16.13
CA GLY A 50 -7.28 13.75 14.74
C GLY A 50 -5.78 13.86 14.47
N GLU A 51 -5.12 14.90 15.00
CA GLU A 51 -3.68 15.09 14.83
C GLU A 51 -2.84 13.94 15.43
N PRO A 52 -3.01 13.53 16.71
CA PRO A 52 -2.24 12.42 17.27
C PRO A 52 -2.56 11.10 16.57
N LEU A 53 -3.83 10.87 16.18
CA LEU A 53 -4.21 9.67 15.41
C LEU A 53 -3.50 9.63 14.05
N TYR A 54 -3.45 10.76 13.35
CA TYR A 54 -2.74 10.86 12.06
C TYR A 54 -1.23 10.69 12.21
N LYS A 55 -0.63 11.28 13.26
CA LYS A 55 0.80 11.08 13.57
C LYS A 55 1.12 9.62 13.86
N LEU A 56 0.27 8.93 14.63
CA LEU A 56 0.43 7.50 14.89
C LEU A 56 0.36 6.68 13.61
N PHE A 57 -0.64 6.94 12.75
CA PHE A 57 -0.74 6.31 11.43
C PHE A 57 0.54 6.52 10.60
N LYS A 58 1.03 7.77 10.49
CA LYS A 58 2.25 8.08 9.74
C LYS A 58 3.49 7.43 10.36
N ALA A 59 3.59 7.36 11.68
CA ALA A 59 4.70 6.70 12.36
C ALA A 59 4.74 5.19 12.11
N ILE A 60 3.58 4.53 12.19
CA ILE A 60 3.45 3.10 11.87
C ILE A 60 3.82 2.86 10.42
N LYS A 61 3.22 3.62 9.49
CA LYS A 61 3.50 3.49 8.06
C LYS A 61 4.99 3.67 7.74
N HIS A 62 5.60 4.74 8.25
CA HIS A 62 7.03 5.01 8.10
C HIS A 62 7.90 3.88 8.66
N GLN A 63 7.52 3.32 9.83
CA GLN A 63 8.28 2.24 10.43
C GLN A 63 8.17 0.93 9.64
N VAL A 64 6.99 0.62 9.10
CA VAL A 64 6.77 -0.54 8.21
C VAL A 64 7.60 -0.40 6.93
N GLU A 65 7.56 0.76 6.28
CA GLU A 65 8.20 1.01 4.99
C GLU A 65 9.74 1.14 5.04
N LYS A 66 10.32 1.22 6.24
CA LYS A 66 11.79 1.16 6.43
C LYS A 66 12.37 -0.21 6.13
N GLY A 67 11.56 -1.27 6.17
CA GLY A 67 11.99 -2.64 5.92
C GLY A 67 11.22 -3.28 4.77
N PRO A 68 11.66 -4.46 4.29
CA PRO A 68 10.99 -5.18 3.23
C PRO A 68 9.53 -5.49 3.57
N VAL A 69 8.65 -5.33 2.58
CA VAL A 69 7.25 -5.69 2.63
C VAL A 69 6.93 -6.56 1.42
N ASP A 70 6.42 -7.76 1.64
CA ASP A 70 5.99 -8.65 0.56
C ASP A 70 4.71 -8.13 -0.09
N ALA A 71 4.74 -7.94 -1.41
CA ALA A 71 3.63 -7.35 -2.16
C ALA A 71 2.38 -8.24 -2.25
N LYS A 72 2.51 -9.56 -2.11
CA LYS A 72 1.41 -10.54 -2.25
C LYS A 72 0.88 -11.00 -0.89
N MET A 73 1.75 -11.51 -0.02
CA MET A 73 1.45 -11.96 1.35
C MET A 73 1.12 -10.82 2.31
N LYS A 74 1.54 -9.58 1.98
CA LYS A 74 1.39 -8.40 2.85
C LYS A 74 2.07 -8.56 4.22
N LYS A 75 3.16 -9.33 4.25
CA LYS A 75 4.03 -9.50 5.43
C LYS A 75 5.16 -8.48 5.40
N ALA A 76 5.56 -7.97 6.56
CA ALA A 76 6.58 -6.93 6.66
C ALA A 76 7.65 -7.29 7.69
N LYS A 77 8.89 -6.84 7.47
CA LYS A 77 10.00 -7.00 8.43
C LYS A 77 9.74 -6.24 9.73
N TYR A 78 9.13 -5.06 9.64
CA TYR A 78 8.73 -4.26 10.79
C TYR A 78 7.21 -4.20 10.86
N THR A 79 6.65 -4.87 11.87
CA THR A 79 5.20 -4.92 12.10
C THR A 79 4.92 -5.11 13.58
N LEU A 80 3.73 -4.68 14.02
CA LEU A 80 3.21 -4.96 15.36
C LEU A 80 2.41 -6.28 15.41
N ASN A 81 2.12 -6.87 14.25
CA ASN A 81 1.36 -8.11 14.13
C ASN A 81 2.30 -9.30 13.87
N ASP A 82 2.33 -10.26 14.80
CA ASP A 82 3.17 -11.46 14.75
C ASP A 82 2.87 -12.34 13.51
N THR A 83 1.59 -12.53 13.19
CA THR A 83 1.15 -13.26 11.98
C THR A 83 1.51 -12.54 10.68
N GLY A 84 1.74 -11.22 10.75
CA GLY A 84 2.16 -10.38 9.63
C GLY A 84 3.66 -10.22 9.49
N LEU A 85 4.47 -10.89 10.33
CA LEU A 85 5.92 -10.79 10.28
C LEU A 85 6.48 -11.54 9.07
N LEU A 86 7.39 -10.90 8.34
CA LEU A 86 8.13 -11.54 7.27
C LEU A 86 9.14 -12.54 7.87
N GLY A 87 9.01 -13.82 7.50
CA GLY A 87 9.77 -14.90 8.13
C GLY A 87 11.21 -15.03 7.64
N ASP A 88 11.47 -14.63 6.40
CA ASP A 88 12.79 -14.76 5.79
C ASP A 88 13.63 -13.49 6.01
N ASP A 89 14.93 -13.67 6.31
CA ASP A 89 15.84 -12.54 6.36
C ASP A 89 16.25 -12.13 4.95
N VAL A 90 15.39 -11.29 4.36
CA VAL A 90 15.65 -10.68 3.05
C VAL A 90 16.73 -9.63 3.24
N GLU A 91 17.87 -9.80 2.58
CA GLU A 91 18.88 -8.74 2.45
C GLU A 91 18.32 -7.60 1.59
N TYR A 92 18.50 -6.37 2.06
CA TYR A 92 18.02 -5.19 1.36
C TYR A 92 18.95 -3.99 1.58
N CYS A 93 18.95 -3.09 0.60
CA CYS A 93 19.65 -1.82 0.64
C CYS A 93 18.65 -0.68 0.48
N VAL A 94 18.84 0.38 1.26
CA VAL A 94 18.10 1.63 1.08
C VAL A 94 18.72 2.39 -0.10
N LEU A 95 17.88 2.79 -1.05
CA LEU A 95 18.24 3.62 -2.19
C LEU A 95 17.54 4.97 -2.09
N THR A 96 18.20 6.03 -2.55
CA THR A 96 17.63 7.35 -2.77
C THR A 96 17.53 7.59 -4.27
N LEU A 97 16.32 7.54 -4.80
CA LEU A 97 16.05 7.80 -6.22
C LEU A 97 15.92 9.31 -6.47
N GLN A 98 16.40 9.77 -7.62
CA GLN A 98 16.24 11.14 -8.11
C GLN A 98 15.04 11.16 -9.08
N VAL A 99 13.87 11.59 -8.61
CA VAL A 99 12.63 11.50 -9.39
C VAL A 99 12.32 12.81 -10.08
N LEU A 100 12.15 12.75 -11.41
CA LEU A 100 11.62 13.81 -12.26
C LEU A 100 10.15 13.51 -12.59
N VAL A 101 9.30 14.53 -12.61
CA VAL A 101 7.89 14.37 -13.01
C VAL A 101 7.68 14.97 -14.39
N HIS A 102 7.27 14.13 -15.35
CA HIS A 102 7.07 14.57 -16.72
C HIS A 102 5.97 15.64 -16.80
N GLY A 103 6.31 16.81 -17.33
CA GLY A 103 5.39 17.93 -17.52
C GLY A 103 5.21 18.85 -16.31
N GLU A 104 5.84 18.57 -15.16
CA GLU A 104 5.76 19.40 -13.95
C GLU A 104 7.03 20.24 -13.70
N GLY A 105 7.99 20.26 -14.65
CA GLY A 105 9.21 21.08 -14.59
C GLY A 105 10.49 20.28 -14.34
N PRO A 106 11.65 20.95 -14.14
CA PRO A 106 12.96 20.30 -13.93
C PRO A 106 13.19 19.85 -12.48
N ASP A 107 12.24 20.08 -11.58
CA ASP A 107 12.42 19.81 -10.16
C ASP A 107 12.61 18.32 -9.89
N VAL A 108 13.71 18.00 -9.21
CA VAL A 108 14.06 16.63 -8.82
C VAL A 108 13.62 16.40 -7.37
N THR A 109 12.79 15.39 -7.16
CA THR A 109 12.37 14.96 -5.82
C THR A 109 13.15 13.73 -5.38
N PRO A 110 13.97 13.80 -4.32
CA PRO A 110 14.63 12.62 -3.76
C PRO A 110 13.62 11.73 -3.04
N VAL A 111 13.59 10.44 -3.36
CA VAL A 111 12.67 9.46 -2.77
C VAL A 111 13.45 8.26 -2.23
N LYS A 112 13.28 7.95 -0.93
CA LYS A 112 13.88 6.77 -0.31
C LYS A 112 13.02 5.54 -0.55
N VAL A 113 13.65 4.47 -1.02
CA VAL A 113 13.04 3.17 -1.33
C VAL A 113 14.00 2.05 -0.94
N LEU A 114 13.55 0.80 -1.06
CA LEU A 114 14.39 -0.37 -0.89
C LEU A 114 14.65 -1.01 -2.25
N ASN A 115 15.85 -1.53 -2.48
CA ASN A 115 16.16 -2.25 -3.72
C ASN A 115 15.25 -3.49 -3.95
N CYS A 116 14.71 -4.06 -2.89
CA CYS A 116 13.79 -5.19 -2.92
C CYS A 116 12.31 -4.80 -3.11
N ASP A 117 11.98 -3.50 -3.12
CA ASP A 117 10.60 -3.06 -3.40
C ASP A 117 10.22 -3.45 -4.84
N THR A 118 8.99 -3.93 -5.04
CA THR A 118 8.42 -4.11 -6.38
C THR A 118 8.23 -2.75 -7.06
N ILE A 119 8.09 -2.73 -8.38
CA ILE A 119 7.90 -1.48 -9.12
C ILE A 119 6.63 -0.74 -8.68
N SER A 120 5.54 -1.45 -8.39
CA SER A 120 4.34 -0.84 -7.83
C SER A 120 4.58 -0.22 -6.46
N GLN A 121 5.30 -0.88 -5.55
CA GLN A 121 5.65 -0.31 -4.24
C GLN A 121 6.54 0.93 -4.38
N VAL A 122 7.48 0.93 -5.32
CA VAL A 122 8.30 2.10 -5.66
C VAL A 122 7.42 3.24 -6.14
N LYS A 123 6.49 2.98 -7.07
CA LYS A 123 5.52 3.99 -7.56
C LYS A 123 4.69 4.56 -6.40
N GLU A 124 4.21 3.74 -5.47
CA GLU A 124 3.47 4.20 -4.29
C GLU A 124 4.31 5.17 -3.44
N LYS A 125 5.55 4.81 -3.13
CA LYS A 125 6.49 5.65 -2.35
C LYS A 125 6.80 6.96 -3.08
N ILE A 126 7.01 6.91 -4.39
CA ILE A 126 7.22 8.10 -5.23
C ILE A 126 5.99 9.02 -5.21
N ILE A 127 4.80 8.48 -5.47
CA ILE A 127 3.54 9.25 -5.49
C ILE A 127 3.30 9.91 -4.13
N GLU A 128 3.57 9.20 -3.03
CA GLU A 128 3.41 9.78 -1.69
C GLU A 128 4.37 10.93 -1.44
N GLN A 129 5.61 10.85 -1.90
CA GLN A 129 6.61 11.89 -1.67
C GLN A 129 6.41 13.10 -2.59
N VAL A 130 6.22 12.86 -3.88
CA VAL A 130 5.98 13.91 -4.89
C VAL A 130 4.68 14.66 -4.58
N TYR A 131 3.60 13.95 -4.27
CA TYR A 131 2.28 14.52 -4.01
C TYR A 131 1.92 14.59 -2.52
N ARG A 132 2.93 14.75 -1.64
CA ARG A 132 2.75 14.71 -0.18
C ARG A 132 1.73 15.71 0.37
N ASN A 133 1.60 16.86 -0.30
CA ASN A 133 0.70 17.95 0.09
C ASN A 133 -0.72 17.78 -0.49
N LEU A 134 -0.96 16.77 -1.34
CA LEU A 134 -2.29 16.48 -1.86
C LEU A 134 -3.00 15.44 -1.00
N PRO A 135 -4.34 15.55 -0.82
CA PRO A 135 -5.12 14.47 -0.24
C PRO A 135 -5.04 13.22 -1.11
N TYR A 136 -5.13 12.04 -0.50
CA TYR A 136 -4.97 10.75 -1.19
C TYR A 136 -5.88 10.62 -2.43
N SER A 137 -7.12 11.13 -2.36
CA SER A 137 -8.10 11.08 -3.45
C SER A 137 -7.74 11.87 -4.71
N GLN A 138 -6.81 12.83 -4.60
CA GLN A 138 -6.35 13.65 -5.74
C GLN A 138 -5.03 13.17 -6.33
N ARG A 139 -4.38 12.19 -5.68
CA ARG A 139 -3.11 11.62 -6.16
C ARG A 139 -3.39 10.68 -7.35
N PRO A 140 -2.45 10.58 -8.31
CA PRO A 140 -2.57 9.56 -9.35
C PRO A 140 -2.54 8.16 -8.75
N LYS A 141 -3.23 7.21 -9.38
CA LYS A 141 -3.16 5.79 -9.01
C LYS A 141 -1.89 5.17 -9.58
N VAL A 142 -1.37 4.14 -8.92
CA VAL A 142 -0.17 3.38 -9.35
C VAL A 142 -0.28 2.92 -10.81
N ASP A 143 -1.43 2.38 -11.20
CA ASP A 143 -1.65 1.88 -12.57
C ASP A 143 -1.84 2.99 -13.62
N SER A 144 -2.00 4.24 -13.18
CA SER A 144 -2.17 5.40 -14.06
C SER A 144 -0.85 6.12 -14.35
N VAL A 145 0.27 5.61 -13.80
CA VAL A 145 1.60 6.18 -14.01
C VAL A 145 2.58 5.13 -14.55
N ALA A 146 3.46 5.59 -15.43
CA ALA A 146 4.63 4.87 -15.87
C ALA A 146 5.85 5.37 -15.10
N LEU A 147 6.79 4.47 -14.87
CA LEU A 147 8.05 4.78 -14.23
C LEU A 147 9.15 4.39 -15.21
N GLU A 148 9.95 5.35 -15.64
CA GLU A 148 11.03 5.16 -16.60
C GLU A 148 12.37 5.39 -15.90
N TRP A 149 13.27 4.43 -16.00
CA TRP A 149 14.65 4.60 -15.55
C TRP A 149 15.53 5.03 -16.73
N ARG A 150 16.38 6.05 -16.54
CA ARG A 150 17.26 6.59 -17.60
C ARG A 150 18.73 6.49 -17.22
N PRO A 151 19.40 5.34 -17.42
CA PRO A 151 20.85 5.24 -17.32
C PRO A 151 21.49 5.83 -18.58
N GLY A 152 21.59 7.16 -18.65
CA GLY A 152 22.17 7.86 -19.80
C GLY A 152 21.12 8.25 -20.86
N SER A 153 21.40 7.99 -22.14
CA SER A 153 20.58 8.46 -23.27
C SER A 153 19.36 7.58 -23.60
N THR A 154 19.37 6.33 -23.17
CA THR A 154 18.26 5.37 -23.38
C THR A 154 17.46 5.19 -22.10
N GLY A 155 16.14 5.31 -22.21
CA GLY A 155 15.22 5.03 -21.11
C GLY A 155 14.64 3.62 -21.17
N GLN A 156 14.39 3.02 -20.00
CA GLN A 156 13.71 1.75 -19.83
C GLN A 156 12.47 1.95 -18.94
N ILE A 157 11.31 1.54 -19.42
CA ILE A 157 10.10 1.51 -18.59
C ILE A 157 10.19 0.32 -17.63
N LEU A 158 9.93 0.59 -16.36
CA LEU A 158 9.88 -0.42 -15.30
C LEU A 158 8.43 -0.84 -15.05
N SER A 159 8.21 -2.15 -14.89
CA SER A 159 6.92 -2.73 -14.52
C SER A 159 7.10 -3.92 -13.60
N ASP A 160 6.07 -4.28 -12.83
CA ASP A 160 6.12 -5.46 -11.96
C ASP A 160 6.31 -6.76 -12.75
N MET A 161 5.84 -6.80 -13.99
CA MET A 161 5.98 -7.91 -14.93
C MET A 161 6.33 -7.38 -16.32
N ASP A 162 7.33 -7.97 -16.97
CA ASP A 162 7.70 -7.72 -18.36
C ASP A 162 8.46 -8.91 -18.96
N LEU A 163 9.01 -8.73 -20.16
CA LEU A 163 9.81 -9.75 -20.87
C LEU A 163 11.10 -10.13 -20.14
N THR A 164 11.56 -9.32 -19.18
CA THR A 164 12.76 -9.59 -18.40
C THR A 164 12.46 -10.35 -17.10
N SER A 165 11.19 -10.49 -16.72
CA SER A 165 10.79 -11.14 -15.47
C SER A 165 11.30 -12.57 -15.35
N GLN A 166 11.89 -12.88 -14.19
CA GLN A 166 12.40 -14.20 -13.88
C GLN A 166 11.25 -15.19 -13.69
N LYS A 167 11.40 -16.37 -14.31
CA LYS A 167 10.47 -17.50 -14.19
C LYS A 167 11.19 -18.68 -13.57
N GLU A 168 10.55 -19.31 -12.59
CA GLU A 168 11.07 -20.51 -11.95
C GLU A 168 9.98 -21.59 -12.00
N GLY A 169 10.09 -22.45 -13.01
CA GLY A 169 9.01 -23.39 -13.36
C GLY A 169 7.72 -22.65 -13.71
N ARG A 170 6.68 -22.87 -12.91
CA ARG A 170 5.37 -22.21 -13.08
C ARG A 170 5.29 -20.82 -12.46
N TRP A 171 6.24 -20.48 -11.59
CA TRP A 171 6.19 -19.28 -10.79
C TRP A 171 6.81 -18.11 -11.54
N LYS A 172 6.19 -16.93 -11.44
CA LYS A 172 6.76 -15.68 -11.95
C LYS A 172 7.11 -14.75 -10.80
N ARG A 173 8.35 -14.25 -10.78
CA ARG A 173 8.81 -13.31 -9.76
C ARG A 173 8.47 -11.89 -10.17
N LEU A 174 7.86 -11.11 -9.26
CA LEU A 174 7.65 -9.68 -9.48
C LEU A 174 9.00 -8.96 -9.56
N ASN A 175 9.13 -8.09 -10.55
CA ASN A 175 10.33 -7.30 -10.74
C ASN A 175 10.49 -6.26 -9.62
N THR A 176 11.73 -6.10 -9.18
CA THR A 176 12.15 -5.13 -8.15
C THR A 176 13.18 -4.16 -8.71
N LEU A 177 13.58 -3.14 -7.95
CA LEU A 177 14.70 -2.28 -8.37
C LEU A 177 16.01 -3.06 -8.52
N ALA A 178 16.25 -4.04 -7.66
CA ALA A 178 17.40 -4.94 -7.75
C ALA A 178 17.38 -5.78 -9.03
N HIS A 179 16.21 -6.24 -9.47
CA HIS A 179 16.06 -6.97 -10.75
C HIS A 179 16.56 -6.15 -11.94
N TYR A 180 16.21 -4.86 -12.00
CA TYR A 180 16.67 -3.94 -13.04
C TYR A 180 18.07 -3.36 -12.79
N ASN A 181 18.77 -3.79 -11.73
CA ASN A 181 20.06 -3.24 -11.32
C ASN A 181 20.05 -1.71 -11.14
N VAL A 182 18.92 -1.16 -10.66
CA VAL A 182 18.81 0.26 -10.32
C VAL A 182 19.63 0.54 -9.07
N ARG A 183 20.54 1.50 -9.17
CA ARG A 183 21.47 1.86 -8.09
C ARG A 183 21.03 3.11 -7.34
N ASP A 184 21.71 3.37 -6.23
CA ASP A 184 21.51 4.59 -5.45
C ASP A 184 21.75 5.84 -6.33
N ASN A 185 20.96 6.89 -6.09
CA ASN A 185 20.94 8.13 -6.88
C ASN A 185 20.57 7.97 -8.36
N ALA A 186 19.99 6.83 -8.76
CA ALA A 186 19.45 6.66 -10.11
C ALA A 186 18.35 7.70 -10.40
N THR A 187 18.37 8.22 -11.64
CA THR A 187 17.33 9.14 -12.11
C THR A 187 16.16 8.37 -12.73
N LEU A 188 14.97 8.60 -12.20
CA LEU A 188 13.73 8.02 -12.71
C LEU A 188 12.76 9.12 -13.12
N VAL A 189 11.98 8.88 -14.16
CA VAL A 189 10.95 9.79 -14.65
C VAL A 189 9.58 9.15 -14.38
N LEU A 190 8.76 9.86 -13.62
CA LEU A 190 7.35 9.53 -13.41
C LEU A 190 6.50 10.25 -14.47
N SER A 191 5.67 9.52 -15.19
CA SER A 191 4.77 10.09 -16.21
C SER A 191 3.36 9.52 -16.10
N ARG A 192 2.33 10.32 -16.42
CA ARG A 192 0.96 9.83 -16.48
C ARG A 192 0.75 9.02 -17.76
N VAL A 193 0.14 7.85 -17.65
CA VAL A 193 -0.20 7.01 -18.81
C VAL A 193 -1.55 7.44 -19.34
N LEU A 194 -1.60 7.88 -20.61
CA LEU A 194 -2.87 8.03 -21.33
C LEU A 194 -3.41 6.62 -21.63
N HIS A 195 -4.70 6.38 -21.41
CA HIS A 195 -5.36 5.07 -21.45
C HIS A 195 -5.20 4.25 -22.76
N THR A 196 -4.59 4.79 -23.80
CA THR A 196 -4.37 4.14 -25.09
C THR A 196 -3.37 2.98 -25.04
N HIS A 197 -2.46 2.91 -24.07
CA HIS A 197 -1.45 1.83 -24.01
C HIS A 197 -1.93 0.53 -23.33
N ARG A 198 -3.15 0.51 -22.76
CA ARG A 198 -3.69 -0.66 -22.03
C ARG A 198 -4.20 -1.79 -22.93
N GLN A 199 -4.66 -1.50 -24.14
CA GLN A 199 -5.32 -2.51 -24.99
C GLN A 199 -4.37 -3.54 -25.61
N ILE A 200 -3.07 -3.25 -25.70
CA ILE A 200 -2.12 -4.16 -26.39
C ILE A 200 -1.66 -5.31 -25.48
N HIS A 201 -1.60 -5.11 -24.16
CA HIS A 201 -1.09 -6.13 -23.22
C HIS A 201 -2.18 -6.94 -22.50
N GLN A 202 -3.40 -6.42 -22.33
CA GLN A 202 -4.44 -7.14 -21.58
C GLN A 202 -5.10 -8.30 -22.36
N ASN A 203 -4.99 -8.33 -23.70
CA ASN A 203 -5.69 -9.34 -24.51
C ASN A 203 -4.97 -10.69 -24.63
N GLN A 204 -3.78 -10.88 -24.04
CA GLN A 204 -3.04 -12.16 -24.12
C GLN A 204 -3.00 -12.96 -22.82
N ASP A 205 -3.26 -12.37 -21.65
CA ASP A 205 -3.08 -13.03 -20.35
C ASP A 205 -4.39 -13.45 -19.64
N SER A 206 -5.56 -13.16 -20.21
CA SER A 206 -6.85 -13.32 -19.52
C SER A 206 -7.37 -14.77 -19.39
N HIS A 207 -6.59 -15.79 -19.73
CA HIS A 207 -7.07 -17.19 -19.74
C HIS A 207 -6.38 -18.19 -18.80
N GLU A 208 -5.40 -17.79 -17.99
CA GLU A 208 -4.73 -18.75 -17.06
C GLU A 208 -4.54 -18.24 -15.61
N GLU A 209 -5.17 -17.13 -15.21
CA GLU A 209 -5.07 -16.62 -13.84
C GLU A 209 -6.09 -17.27 -12.90
N SER A 210 -5.81 -18.49 -12.45
CA SER A 210 -6.32 -18.96 -11.16
C SER A 210 -5.37 -19.99 -10.59
N GLU A 211 -4.82 -19.63 -9.44
CA GLU A 211 -4.00 -20.49 -8.57
C GLU A 211 -2.52 -20.57 -9.00
N TYR A 212 -1.63 -20.46 -8.01
CA TYR A 212 -0.17 -20.59 -8.11
C TYR A 212 0.64 -19.35 -8.55
N ASP A 213 0.72 -18.31 -7.70
CA ASP A 213 1.91 -17.42 -7.65
C ASP A 213 2.50 -17.20 -6.22
N PHE A 214 3.72 -17.71 -5.97
CA PHE A 214 4.57 -17.57 -4.78
C PHE A 214 6.05 -17.71 -5.16
N ILE A 215 6.85 -16.69 -4.80
CA ILE A 215 8.02 -16.71 -3.89
C ILE A 215 8.63 -15.29 -3.93
N ILE A 216 8.48 -14.54 -2.83
CA ILE A 216 9.58 -13.74 -2.28
C ILE A 216 9.72 -14.33 -0.88
N CYS A 217 10.44 -15.43 -0.68
CA CYS A 217 11.87 -15.42 -0.57
C CYS A 217 12.34 -16.88 -0.51
N SER A 218 12.99 -17.36 -1.57
CA SER A 218 13.76 -18.60 -1.52
C SER A 218 15.12 -18.28 -2.10
N VAL A 219 15.97 -17.80 -1.19
CA VAL A 219 17.38 -18.14 -1.06
C VAL A 219 18.12 -18.35 -2.39
N CYS A 220 18.93 -17.34 -2.72
CA CYS A 220 20.08 -17.49 -3.60
C CYS A 220 21.01 -18.62 -3.15
N TYR A 221 21.65 -19.25 -4.16
CA TYR A 221 22.93 -19.97 -4.21
C TYR A 221 22.90 -21.51 -4.26
N PRO A 222 23.93 -22.10 -4.90
CA PRO A 222 24.27 -22.15 -6.32
C PRO A 222 23.72 -23.41 -7.03
#